data_AF-A0A7K2MP79-F1
#
_entry.id   AF-A0A7K2MP79-F1
#
_cell.length_a   1.000
_cell.length_b   1.000
_cell.length_c   1.000
_cell.angle_alpha   90.00
_cell.angle_beta   90.00
_cell.angle_gamma   90.00
#
_symmetry.space_group_name_H-M   'P 1'
#
loop_
_entity.id
_entity.type
_entity.pdbx_description
1 polymer ?
#
loop_
_entity_poly.entity_id
_entity_poly.type
_entity_poly.pdbx_seq_one_letter_code
_entity_poly.pdbx_strand_id
1 'polypeptide(L)'
;MKKTLSRRARVATGGAVLAAVAAVAFGTVAANASAPESAQDAAVSAAPAAAAGKRDTTTSTHLAIDAATEAAQAALKAAEKEGQRITVAVVDRNGNTILTMRGDGAGPQSYESAERKAFTAVSWNAPTSELEGRLENAPNLKDIPGTLFLGGGVPVTAGKAPIAGIGVAGAPSGTLDEKFARAGAAALN
;
A
#
# COMPACT_ATOMS: atom_id res chain seq x y z
N MET A 1 46.91 40.48 22.74
CA MET A 1 47.60 41.78 22.93
C MET A 1 48.17 42.23 21.60
N LYS A 2 47.84 43.47 21.20
CA LYS A 2 48.57 44.37 20.27
C LYS A 2 48.62 43.93 18.80
N LYS A 3 48.42 44.79 17.79
CA LYS A 3 48.15 46.25 17.65
C LYS A 3 47.82 46.43 16.15
N THR A 4 46.60 46.86 15.79
CA THR A 4 46.23 48.20 15.28
C THR A 4 47.07 48.76 14.10
N LEU A 5 46.36 49.15 13.02
CA LEU A 5 46.44 50.40 12.20
C LEU A 5 45.96 50.03 10.77
N SER A 6 44.77 50.38 10.29
CA SER A 6 44.11 51.69 10.04
C SER A 6 44.80 52.59 9.00
N ARG A 7 43.95 53.04 8.07
CA ARG A 7 43.98 54.24 7.19
C ARG A 7 44.31 53.94 5.74
N ARG A 8 43.66 54.49 4.72
CA ARG A 8 42.53 55.44 4.59
C ARG A 8 42.27 55.58 3.07
N ALA A 9 41.00 55.82 2.68
CA ALA A 9 40.57 56.59 1.50
C ALA A 9 40.83 55.94 0.11
N ARG A 10 39.97 56.00 -0.92
CA ARG A 10 38.91 56.92 -1.38
C ARG A 10 37.89 56.09 -2.19
N VAL A 11 36.57 56.20 -1.95
CA VAL A 11 35.58 57.07 -2.63
C VAL A 11 35.25 56.68 -4.08
N ALA A 12 33.92 56.50 -4.31
CA ALA A 12 33.14 56.70 -5.54
C ALA A 12 33.32 55.68 -6.69
N THR A 13 32.32 55.25 -7.47
CA THR A 13 30.85 55.40 -7.54
C THR A 13 30.41 54.46 -8.66
N GLY A 14 29.24 53.82 -8.53
CA GLY A 14 28.36 53.60 -9.69
C GLY A 14 28.11 52.16 -10.12
N GLY A 15 26.81 51.80 -10.13
CA GLY A 15 26.24 50.93 -11.16
C GLY A 15 25.85 49.52 -10.70
N ALA A 16 24.56 49.33 -10.47
CA ALA A 16 23.87 48.04 -10.37
C ALA A 16 24.27 47.08 -11.51
N VAL A 17 24.30 45.75 -11.36
CA VAL A 17 23.18 44.84 -11.11
C VAL A 17 23.76 43.50 -10.60
N LEU A 18 23.18 42.96 -9.53
CA LEU A 18 23.52 41.65 -8.98
C LEU A 18 23.02 40.52 -9.88
N ALA A 19 23.93 39.77 -10.49
CA ALA A 19 23.72 38.39 -10.91
C ALA A 19 24.93 37.57 -10.47
N ALA A 20 24.82 36.91 -9.31
CA ALA A 20 25.85 36.03 -8.80
C ALA A 20 25.81 34.69 -9.56
N VAL A 21 26.95 34.36 -10.15
CA VAL A 21 27.28 33.10 -10.81
C VAL A 21 28.22 32.29 -9.90
N ALA A 22 28.10 30.95 -9.98
CA ALA A 22 29.09 29.91 -9.67
C ALA A 22 29.37 29.55 -8.18
N ALA A 23 29.69 28.31 -7.80
CA ALA A 23 29.84 27.00 -8.47
C ALA A 23 30.17 25.94 -7.40
N VAL A 24 29.95 24.65 -7.67
CA VAL A 24 31.00 23.61 -7.50
C VAL A 24 30.83 22.53 -8.57
N ALA A 25 31.95 22.23 -9.22
CA ALA A 25 32.15 21.39 -10.41
C ALA A 25 32.20 19.88 -10.11
N PHE A 26 32.01 19.04 -11.13
CA PHE A 26 32.91 17.93 -11.48
C PHE A 26 32.59 17.35 -12.88
N GLY A 27 33.58 17.38 -13.77
CA GLY A 27 33.73 16.43 -14.89
C GLY A 27 33.19 16.85 -16.27
N THR A 28 34.03 17.49 -17.08
CA THR A 28 33.80 17.67 -18.52
C THR A 28 34.38 16.49 -19.32
N VAL A 29 33.52 15.65 -19.90
CA VAL A 29 33.87 14.90 -21.13
C VAL A 29 33.07 15.55 -22.27
N ALA A 30 33.78 16.27 -23.13
CA ALA A 30 33.22 16.82 -24.35
C ALA A 30 33.11 15.71 -25.40
N ALA A 31 31.89 15.21 -25.63
CA ALA A 31 31.56 14.49 -26.86
C ALA A 31 31.11 15.53 -27.89
N ASN A 32 31.85 15.64 -29.00
CA ASN A 32 31.53 16.54 -30.10
C ASN A 32 30.32 15.96 -30.86
N ALA A 33 29.11 16.37 -30.50
CA ALA A 33 27.91 16.08 -31.28
C ALA A 33 27.65 17.25 -32.23
N SER A 34 27.86 17.02 -33.53
CA SER A 34 27.28 17.84 -34.59
C SER A 34 25.77 17.94 -34.35
N ALA A 35 25.27 19.17 -34.22
CA ALA A 35 23.87 19.46 -33.96
C ALA A 35 22.96 18.78 -34.99
N PRO A 36 21.86 18.12 -34.58
CA PRO A 36 20.78 17.88 -35.51
C PRO A 36 19.96 19.17 -35.63
N GLU A 37 19.79 19.61 -36.87
CA GLU A 37 18.77 20.56 -37.27
C GLU A 37 17.40 20.09 -36.78
N SER A 38 16.68 21.01 -36.13
CA SER A 38 15.23 21.09 -35.98
C SER A 38 14.41 19.84 -36.33
N ALA A 39 14.12 19.00 -35.33
CA ALA A 39 12.92 18.17 -35.31
C ALA A 39 12.05 18.68 -34.18
N GLN A 40 10.89 19.21 -34.55
CA GLN A 40 9.96 19.95 -33.71
C GLN A 40 9.54 19.15 -32.47
N ASP A 41 9.65 19.78 -31.30
CA ASP A 41 8.96 19.39 -30.08
C ASP A 41 7.45 19.39 -30.37
N ALA A 42 6.92 18.24 -30.78
CA ALA A 42 5.48 17.99 -30.84
C ALA A 42 4.99 17.92 -29.39
N ALA A 43 4.68 19.08 -28.81
CA ALA A 43 3.96 19.19 -27.56
C ALA A 43 2.66 18.38 -27.68
N VAL A 44 2.61 17.22 -27.03
CA VAL A 44 1.40 16.41 -26.93
C VAL A 44 0.41 17.22 -26.09
N SER A 45 -0.49 17.93 -26.76
CA SER A 45 -1.58 18.64 -26.08
C SER A 45 -2.48 17.58 -25.44
N ALA A 46 -2.46 17.49 -24.11
CA ALA A 46 -3.36 16.62 -23.38
C ALA A 46 -4.80 17.07 -23.66
N ALA A 47 -5.55 16.23 -24.39
CA ALA A 47 -6.96 16.47 -24.60
C ALA A 47 -7.67 16.55 -23.23
N PRO A 48 -8.63 17.47 -23.04
CA PRO A 48 -9.34 17.58 -21.77
C PRO A 48 -10.10 16.28 -21.50
N ALA A 49 -9.98 15.77 -20.27
CA ALA A 49 -10.73 14.60 -19.85
C ALA A 49 -12.24 14.88 -19.93
N ALA A 50 -13.00 13.97 -20.53
CA ALA A 50 -14.45 14.08 -20.56
C ALA A 50 -15.01 13.99 -19.12
N ALA A 51 -15.87 14.94 -18.75
CA ALA A 51 -16.50 14.95 -17.43
C ALA A 51 -17.79 14.11 -17.44
N ALA A 52 -17.80 13.03 -16.67
CA ALA A 52 -18.99 12.21 -16.45
C ALA A 52 -20.00 12.92 -15.52
N GLY A 53 -21.30 12.80 -15.82
CA GLY A 53 -22.35 13.39 -15.00
C GLY A 53 -22.75 12.49 -13.82
N LYS A 54 -23.52 13.02 -12.87
CA LYS A 54 -24.03 12.24 -11.72
C LYS A 54 -24.78 10.95 -12.10
N ARG A 55 -25.40 10.92 -13.28
CA ARG A 55 -26.10 9.73 -13.80
C ARG A 55 -25.14 8.59 -14.19
N ASP A 56 -23.88 8.93 -14.46
CA ASP A 56 -22.84 8.02 -14.94
C ASP A 56 -21.90 7.57 -13.82
N THR A 57 -22.12 8.06 -12.58
CA THR A 57 -21.23 7.81 -11.44
C THR A 57 -21.94 7.08 -10.32
N THR A 58 -21.22 6.19 -9.65
CA THR A 58 -21.61 5.59 -8.36
C THR A 58 -20.45 5.70 -7.37
N THR A 59 -20.71 5.47 -6.10
CA THR A 59 -19.72 5.53 -5.01
C THR A 59 -19.68 4.20 -4.27
N SER A 60 -18.48 3.79 -3.86
CA SER A 60 -18.24 2.64 -2.99
C SER A 60 -17.59 3.07 -1.69
N THR A 61 -17.85 2.30 -0.62
CA THR A 61 -17.26 2.50 0.71
C THR A 61 -16.09 1.52 0.89
N HIS A 62 -15.00 2.01 1.47
CA HIS A 62 -13.75 1.27 1.64
C HIS A 62 -13.21 1.41 3.06
N LEU A 63 -12.41 0.43 3.48
CA LEU A 63 -11.70 0.52 4.75
C LEU A 63 -10.52 1.50 4.59
N ALA A 64 -10.40 2.47 5.49
CA ALA A 64 -9.28 3.42 5.48
C ALA A 64 -7.95 2.69 5.76
N ILE A 65 -6.85 3.19 5.20
CA ILE A 65 -5.51 2.60 5.39
C ILE A 65 -5.11 2.52 6.87
N ASP A 66 -5.44 3.54 7.67
CA ASP A 66 -5.15 3.57 9.10
C ASP A 66 -5.92 2.47 9.85
N ALA A 67 -7.20 2.28 9.50
CA ALA A 67 -8.04 1.23 10.08
C ALA A 67 -7.57 -0.19 9.65
N ALA A 68 -7.17 -0.36 8.39
CA ALA A 68 -6.56 -1.61 7.92
C ALA A 68 -5.26 -1.92 8.68
N THR A 69 -4.44 -0.89 8.91
CA THR A 69 -3.16 -0.99 9.64
C THR A 69 -3.40 -1.39 11.08
N GLU A 70 -4.35 -0.74 11.76
CA GLU A 70 -4.75 -1.06 13.13
C GLU A 70 -5.22 -2.51 13.26
N ALA A 71 -6.11 -2.95 12.37
CA ALA A 71 -6.61 -4.33 12.37
C ALA A 71 -5.49 -5.36 12.18
N ALA A 72 -4.57 -5.11 11.23
CA ALA A 72 -3.45 -6.03 10.99
C ALA A 72 -2.46 -6.09 12.17
N GLN A 73 -2.15 -4.95 12.78
CA GLN A 73 -1.32 -4.88 13.98
C GLN A 73 -1.96 -5.59 15.18
N ALA A 74 -3.28 -5.44 15.36
CA ALA A 74 -4.01 -6.12 16.41
C ALA A 74 -3.97 -7.66 16.23
N ALA A 75 -4.10 -8.16 15.01
CA ALA A 75 -3.96 -9.58 14.70
C ALA A 75 -2.53 -10.10 14.99
N LEU A 76 -1.49 -9.38 14.55
CA LEU A 76 -0.09 -9.73 14.85
C LEU A 76 0.17 -9.78 16.36
N LYS A 77 -0.25 -8.75 17.09
CA LYS A 77 -0.08 -8.66 18.54
C LYS A 77 -0.82 -9.79 19.27
N ALA A 78 -1.98 -10.22 18.77
CA ALA A 78 -2.71 -11.34 19.34
C ALA A 78 -1.96 -12.66 19.12
N ALA A 79 -1.39 -12.87 17.93
CA ALA A 79 -0.59 -14.05 17.61
C ALA A 79 0.72 -14.11 18.41
N GLU A 80 1.42 -12.99 18.55
CA GLU A 80 2.67 -12.89 19.32
C GLU A 80 2.48 -13.28 20.80
N LYS A 81 1.36 -12.86 21.41
CA LYS A 81 1.01 -13.25 22.79
C LYS A 81 0.85 -14.75 22.98
N GLU A 82 0.58 -15.48 21.90
CA GLU A 82 0.43 -16.94 21.89
C GLU A 82 1.63 -17.66 21.25
N GLY A 83 2.73 -16.95 21.05
CA GLY A 83 3.96 -17.49 20.47
C GLY A 83 3.85 -17.85 18.98
N GLN A 84 2.82 -17.36 18.29
CA GLN A 84 2.56 -17.68 16.89
C GLN A 84 3.24 -16.68 15.95
N ARG A 85 3.75 -17.18 14.82
CA ARG A 85 4.42 -16.38 13.78
C ARG A 85 3.58 -16.39 12.51
N ILE A 86 2.88 -15.30 12.26
CA ILE A 86 1.87 -15.22 11.20
C ILE A 86 2.19 -14.11 10.19
N THR A 87 1.57 -14.21 9.01
CA THR A 87 1.39 -13.08 8.09
C THR A 87 -0.08 -12.67 8.13
N VAL A 88 -0.33 -11.36 8.05
CA VAL A 88 -1.67 -10.77 7.96
C VAL A 88 -1.79 -10.00 6.64
N ALA A 89 -2.92 -10.12 5.97
CA ALA A 89 -3.27 -9.33 4.80
C ALA A 89 -4.66 -8.72 4.97
N VAL A 90 -4.83 -7.52 4.44
CA VAL A 90 -6.13 -6.86 4.33
C VAL A 90 -6.41 -6.59 2.86
N VAL A 91 -7.52 -7.11 2.35
CA VAL A 91 -7.93 -7.00 0.95
C VAL A 91 -9.25 -6.24 0.87
N ASP A 92 -9.33 -5.22 0.02
CA ASP A 92 -10.55 -4.43 -0.19
C ASP A 92 -11.63 -5.24 -0.91
N ARG A 93 -12.89 -4.83 -0.80
CA ARG A 93 -13.99 -5.42 -1.57
C ARG A 93 -13.78 -5.34 -3.09
N ASN A 94 -13.01 -4.38 -3.58
CA ASN A 94 -12.64 -4.29 -4.99
C ASN A 94 -11.60 -5.35 -5.43
N GLY A 95 -11.06 -6.14 -4.50
CA GLY A 95 -10.12 -7.23 -4.75
C GLY A 95 -8.65 -6.84 -4.62
N ASN A 96 -8.32 -5.56 -4.45
CA ASN A 96 -6.95 -5.10 -4.26
C ASN A 96 -6.49 -5.32 -2.82
N THR A 97 -5.26 -5.80 -2.65
CA THR A 97 -4.58 -5.79 -1.35
C THR A 97 -4.37 -4.34 -0.89
N ILE A 98 -4.92 -3.99 0.27
CA ILE A 98 -4.68 -2.69 0.93
C ILE A 98 -3.30 -2.71 1.58
N LEU A 99 -3.02 -3.76 2.35
CA LEU A 99 -1.72 -3.98 2.97
C LEU A 99 -1.48 -5.45 3.32
N THR A 100 -0.22 -5.75 3.59
CA THR A 100 0.29 -7.03 4.06
C THR A 100 1.39 -6.81 5.07
N MET A 101 1.36 -7.54 6.19
CA MET A 101 2.40 -7.52 7.21
C MET A 101 2.86 -8.95 7.49
N ARG A 102 4.08 -9.27 7.08
CA ARG A 102 4.72 -10.55 7.42
C ARG A 102 5.40 -10.42 8.78
N GLY A 103 4.92 -11.15 9.78
CA GLY A 103 5.56 -11.21 11.08
C GLY A 103 6.91 -11.93 11.05
N ASP A 104 7.78 -11.61 11.99
CA ASP A 104 9.12 -12.19 12.07
C ASP A 104 9.08 -13.70 12.31
N GLY A 105 9.73 -14.44 11.41
CA GLY A 105 9.75 -15.91 11.44
C GLY A 105 8.49 -16.58 10.90
N ALA A 106 7.53 -15.83 10.33
CA ALA A 106 6.38 -16.42 9.65
C ALA A 106 6.82 -17.21 8.41
N GLY A 107 6.30 -18.42 8.23
CA GLY A 107 6.67 -19.32 7.14
C GLY A 107 6.47 -18.70 5.75
N PRO A 108 7.29 -19.03 4.74
CA PRO A 108 7.26 -18.36 3.44
C PRO A 108 5.90 -18.45 2.74
N GLN A 109 5.16 -19.55 2.90
CA GLN A 109 3.83 -19.78 2.34
C GLN A 109 2.73 -18.88 2.91
N SER A 110 2.94 -18.29 4.10
CA SER A 110 1.89 -17.57 4.82
C SER A 110 1.46 -16.28 4.13
N TYR A 111 2.31 -15.63 3.35
CA TYR A 111 2.01 -14.32 2.77
C TYR A 111 0.90 -14.38 1.72
N GLU A 112 1.12 -15.16 0.67
CA GLU A 112 0.09 -15.34 -0.36
C GLU A 112 -1.14 -16.07 0.19
N SER A 113 -0.96 -16.97 1.16
CA SER A 113 -2.07 -17.62 1.84
C SER A 113 -2.97 -16.62 2.57
N ALA A 114 -2.40 -15.68 3.32
CA ALA A 114 -3.14 -14.62 4.00
C ALA A 114 -3.90 -13.74 2.99
N GLU A 115 -3.26 -13.32 1.90
CA GLU A 115 -3.92 -12.53 0.84
C GLU A 115 -5.10 -13.27 0.22
N ARG A 116 -4.93 -14.54 -0.16
CA ARG A 116 -6.00 -15.34 -0.77
C ARG A 116 -7.14 -15.63 0.20
N LYS A 117 -6.86 -15.84 1.49
CA LYS A 117 -7.91 -15.98 2.52
C LYS A 117 -8.69 -14.68 2.71
N ALA A 118 -8.01 -13.53 2.76
CA ALA A 118 -8.65 -12.21 2.84
C ALA A 118 -9.55 -11.95 1.63
N PHE A 119 -9.02 -12.17 0.42
CA PHE A 119 -9.74 -12.07 -0.85
C PHE A 119 -10.99 -12.98 -0.87
N THR A 120 -10.84 -14.23 -0.42
CA THR A 120 -11.94 -15.20 -0.36
C THR A 120 -13.01 -14.74 0.63
N ALA A 121 -12.61 -14.31 1.84
CA ALA A 121 -13.56 -13.85 2.85
C ALA A 121 -14.39 -12.66 2.37
N VAL A 122 -13.73 -11.64 1.80
CA VAL A 122 -14.43 -10.44 1.31
C VAL A 122 -15.29 -10.73 0.09
N SER A 123 -14.90 -11.68 -0.76
CA SER A 123 -15.64 -12.05 -1.98
C SER A 123 -17.02 -12.64 -1.67
N TRP A 124 -17.11 -13.50 -0.65
CA TRP A 124 -18.37 -14.15 -0.25
C TRP A 124 -19.03 -13.52 0.97
N ASN A 125 -18.42 -12.53 1.61
CA ASN A 125 -18.88 -11.95 2.87
C ASN A 125 -19.09 -13.01 3.97
N ALA A 126 -18.13 -13.94 4.10
CA ALA A 126 -18.19 -15.02 5.08
C ALA A 126 -16.79 -15.42 5.56
N PRO A 127 -16.64 -15.93 6.80
CA PRO A 127 -15.38 -16.51 7.25
C PRO A 127 -14.94 -17.67 6.35
N THR A 128 -13.64 -17.80 6.08
CA THR A 128 -13.17 -18.86 5.18
C THR A 128 -13.33 -20.26 5.77
N SER A 129 -13.40 -20.41 7.09
CA SER A 129 -13.76 -21.69 7.73
C SER A 129 -15.20 -22.14 7.41
N GLU A 130 -16.14 -21.19 7.31
CA GLU A 130 -17.50 -21.49 6.88
C GLU A 130 -17.52 -21.85 5.38
N LEU A 131 -16.76 -21.10 4.58
CA LEU A 131 -16.67 -21.34 3.14
C LEU A 131 -16.04 -22.69 2.81
N GLU A 132 -15.03 -23.12 3.58
CA GLU A 132 -14.41 -24.44 3.48
C GLU A 132 -15.46 -25.56 3.56
N GLY A 133 -16.42 -25.46 4.49
CA GLY A 133 -17.53 -26.41 4.58
C GLY A 133 -18.45 -26.46 3.35
N ARG A 134 -18.53 -25.37 2.57
CA ARG A 134 -19.34 -25.34 1.34
C ARG A 134 -18.76 -26.24 0.23
N LEU A 135 -17.48 -26.60 0.31
CA LEU A 135 -16.83 -27.46 -0.66
C LEU A 135 -17.40 -28.89 -0.67
N GLU A 136 -18.05 -29.32 0.41
CA GLU A 136 -18.73 -30.63 0.46
C GLU A 136 -19.81 -30.75 -0.63
N ASN A 137 -20.53 -29.66 -0.90
CA ASN A 137 -21.64 -29.63 -1.85
C ASN A 137 -21.25 -28.95 -3.18
N ALA A 138 -20.22 -28.12 -3.19
CA ALA A 138 -19.75 -27.38 -4.35
C ALA A 138 -18.22 -27.39 -4.44
N PRO A 139 -17.60 -28.55 -4.73
CA PRO A 139 -16.14 -28.73 -4.64
C PRO A 139 -15.34 -27.85 -5.60
N ASN A 140 -15.96 -27.41 -6.70
CA ASN A 140 -15.31 -26.58 -7.71
C ASN A 140 -15.23 -25.09 -7.34
N LEU A 141 -15.80 -24.66 -6.20
CA LEU A 141 -15.67 -23.28 -5.73
C LEU A 141 -14.20 -22.88 -5.54
N LYS A 142 -13.36 -23.81 -5.06
CA LYS A 142 -11.92 -23.61 -4.89
C LYS A 142 -11.15 -23.40 -6.19
N ASP A 143 -11.76 -23.71 -7.35
CA ASP A 143 -11.13 -23.56 -8.66
C ASP A 143 -11.27 -22.12 -9.20
N ILE A 144 -12.02 -21.26 -8.50
CA ILE A 144 -12.13 -19.83 -8.82
C ILE A 144 -10.76 -19.16 -8.56
N PRO A 145 -10.21 -18.43 -9.55
CA PRO A 145 -8.91 -17.77 -9.42
C PRO A 145 -8.81 -16.84 -8.21
N GLY A 146 -7.64 -16.82 -7.58
CA GLY A 146 -7.34 -15.97 -6.42
C GLY A 146 -7.90 -16.48 -5.09
N THR A 147 -8.70 -17.55 -5.08
CA THR A 147 -9.33 -18.04 -3.85
C THR A 147 -8.45 -19.00 -3.05
N LEU A 148 -8.75 -19.09 -1.75
CA LEU A 148 -8.24 -20.10 -0.83
C LEU A 148 -9.30 -20.37 0.25
N PHE A 149 -9.99 -21.50 0.08
CA PHE A 149 -11.03 -22.01 0.98
C PHE A 149 -10.41 -22.78 2.15
N LEU A 150 -9.80 -22.04 3.07
CA LEU A 150 -9.16 -22.58 4.27
C LEU A 150 -9.31 -21.58 5.41
N GLY A 151 -9.67 -22.04 6.61
CA GLY A 151 -9.82 -21.17 7.80
C GLY A 151 -8.69 -20.14 7.98
N GLY A 152 -9.05 -18.90 8.28
CA GLY A 152 -8.10 -17.80 8.53
C GLY A 152 -8.48 -16.44 7.93
N GLY A 153 -9.52 -16.37 7.11
CA GLY A 153 -10.06 -15.13 6.56
C GLY A 153 -11.39 -14.75 7.21
N VAL A 154 -11.59 -13.47 7.52
CA VAL A 154 -12.88 -12.93 7.98
C VAL A 154 -13.27 -11.66 7.22
N PRO A 155 -14.55 -11.46 6.91
CA PRO A 155 -15.02 -10.23 6.27
C PRO A 155 -15.14 -9.08 7.28
N VAL A 156 -14.94 -7.87 6.81
CA VAL A 156 -15.25 -6.60 7.47
C VAL A 156 -16.37 -5.93 6.68
N THR A 157 -17.40 -5.43 7.38
CA THR A 157 -18.61 -4.91 6.74
C THR A 157 -18.89 -3.46 7.13
N ALA A 158 -19.49 -2.71 6.22
CA ALA A 158 -20.19 -1.46 6.52
C ALA A 158 -21.70 -1.73 6.38
N GLY A 159 -22.40 -1.79 7.52
CA GLY A 159 -23.77 -2.28 7.54
C GLY A 159 -23.84 -3.75 7.13
N LYS A 160 -24.52 -4.05 6.01
CA LYS A 160 -24.64 -5.43 5.48
C LYS A 160 -23.67 -5.73 4.33
N ALA A 161 -22.93 -4.73 3.84
CA ALA A 161 -22.07 -4.89 2.68
C ALA A 161 -20.62 -5.17 3.11
N PRO A 162 -19.94 -6.19 2.54
CA PRO A 162 -18.51 -6.38 2.76
C PRO A 162 -17.72 -5.22 2.15
N ILE A 163 -16.77 -4.67 2.90
CA ILE A 163 -15.87 -3.58 2.44
C ILE A 163 -14.40 -4.02 2.43
N ALA A 164 -14.04 -5.03 3.23
CA ALA A 164 -12.71 -5.61 3.26
C ALA A 164 -12.74 -7.04 3.78
N GLY A 165 -11.63 -7.75 3.65
CA GLY A 165 -11.36 -9.03 4.28
C GLY A 165 -10.01 -8.97 4.99
N ILE A 166 -9.95 -9.56 6.18
CA ILE A 166 -8.71 -9.74 6.94
C ILE A 166 -8.36 -11.22 6.86
N GLY A 167 -7.18 -11.53 6.34
CA GLY A 167 -6.67 -12.88 6.19
C GLY A 167 -5.41 -13.08 7.01
N VAL A 168 -5.33 -14.22 7.68
CA VAL A 168 -4.19 -14.64 8.49
C VAL A 168 -3.72 -16.01 8.04
N ALA A 169 -2.41 -16.21 8.02
CA ALA A 169 -1.80 -17.52 7.82
C ALA A 169 -0.50 -17.66 8.61
N GLY A 170 -0.19 -18.88 9.03
CA GLY A 170 1.10 -19.25 9.62
C GLY A 170 0.99 -19.91 11.00
N ALA A 171 -0.15 -19.84 11.67
CA ALA A 171 -0.39 -20.60 12.89
C ALA A 171 -0.50 -22.11 12.57
N PRO A 172 -0.41 -23.01 13.57
CA PRO A 172 -0.54 -24.46 13.40
C PRO A 172 -1.85 -24.93 12.77
N SER A 173 -2.89 -24.09 12.76
CA SER A 173 -4.18 -24.41 12.14
C SER A 173 -4.89 -23.17 11.62
N GLY A 174 -5.76 -23.37 10.61
CA GLY A 174 -6.61 -22.32 10.07
C GLY A 174 -7.62 -21.76 11.10
N THR A 175 -8.02 -22.56 12.09
CA THR A 175 -8.84 -22.09 13.21
C THR A 175 -8.11 -21.06 14.07
N LEU A 176 -6.81 -21.27 14.33
CA LEU A 176 -5.98 -20.29 15.05
C LEU A 176 -5.72 -19.04 14.20
N ASP A 177 -5.45 -19.22 12.91
CA ASP A 177 -5.36 -18.08 11.99
C ASP A 177 -6.64 -17.23 12.06
N GLU A 178 -7.82 -17.86 12.00
CA GLU A 178 -9.09 -17.14 11.99
C GLU A 178 -9.36 -16.44 13.32
N LYS A 179 -8.97 -17.05 14.44
CA LYS A 179 -9.00 -16.40 15.76
C LYS A 179 -8.21 -15.08 15.75
N PHE A 180 -7.01 -15.06 15.17
CA PHE A 180 -6.22 -13.83 15.08
C PHE A 180 -6.80 -12.84 14.07
N ALA A 181 -7.36 -13.31 12.96
CA ALA A 181 -8.08 -12.47 12.00
C ALA A 181 -9.28 -11.76 12.67
N ARG A 182 -10.04 -12.49 13.51
CA ARG A 182 -11.13 -11.94 14.33
C ARG A 182 -10.64 -10.94 15.37
N ALA A 183 -9.49 -11.18 15.98
CA ALA A 183 -8.87 -10.20 16.89
C ALA A 183 -8.51 -8.90 16.17
N GLY A 184 -8.04 -8.99 14.92
CA GLY A 184 -7.83 -7.82 14.06
C GLY A 184 -9.13 -7.08 13.73
N ALA A 185 -10.16 -7.82 13.29
CA ALA A 185 -11.47 -7.24 12.98
C ALA A 185 -12.12 -6.55 14.20
N ALA A 186 -11.93 -7.09 15.40
CA ALA A 186 -12.46 -6.54 16.65
C ALA A 186 -11.78 -5.24 17.11
N ALA A 187 -10.68 -4.83 16.49
CA ALA A 187 -10.04 -3.54 16.77
C ALA A 187 -10.70 -2.37 16.03
N LEU A 188 -11.61 -2.63 15.09
CA LEU A 188 -12.34 -1.62 14.34
C LEU A 188 -13.52 -1.07 15.16
N ASN A 189 -13.82 0.23 15.00
CA ASN A 189 -14.90 0.95 15.71
C ASN A 189 -16.14 1.21 14.83
#